data_AF-A0A7X1H1T6-F1
#
_entry.id   AF-A0A7X1H1T6-F1
#
_cell.length_a   1.000
_cell.length_b   1.000
_cell.length_c   1.000
_cell.angle_alpha   90.00
_cell.angle_beta   90.00
_cell.angle_gamma   90.00
#
_symmetry.space_group_name_H-M   'P 1'
#
loop_
_entity.id
_entity.type
_entity.pdbx_description
1 polymer ?
#
loop_
_entity_poly.entity_id
_entity_poly.type
_entity_poly.pdbx_seq_one_letter_code
_entity_poly.pdbx_strand_id
1 'polypeptide(L)'
;MEIKKCEEKDFVSFNLDDLSEDEKEKFFDRITKESGIEKFKGHIKHVYSYEKLGYEDVCPLCASDTKVYYADFIYATDIAPRVMHTLDFFCAGCPTVIVSEEFIRNGITGGFKYQGVLGLDYGKSRTPDLIETWNGEKPVFIFNEDQVPIGITTDVDLESRVATQSALPSSVMKIKKQKARKKMIRKSKKKTARKNNPCLKKKSSWK
;
A
#
# COMPACT_ATOMS: atom_id res chain seq x y z
N MET A 1 -18.89 8.83 -9.64
CA MET A 1 -18.16 7.63 -10.09
C MET A 1 -16.88 8.09 -10.76
N GLU A 2 -15.75 8.00 -10.09
CA GLU A 2 -14.45 8.31 -10.70
C GLU A 2 -13.91 7.04 -11.37
N ILE A 3 -13.72 7.12 -12.68
CA ILE A 3 -13.11 6.05 -13.48
C ILE A 3 -11.67 6.45 -13.70
N LYS A 4 -10.73 5.70 -13.13
CA LYS A 4 -9.30 5.88 -13.42
C LYS A 4 -8.83 4.72 -14.30
N LYS A 5 -8.44 5.06 -15.53
CA LYS A 5 -7.74 4.16 -16.43
C LYS A 5 -6.26 4.15 -16.07
N CYS A 6 -5.65 2.96 -15.94
CA CYS A 6 -4.20 2.85 -15.93
C CYS A 6 -3.71 2.86 -17.39
N GLU A 7 -2.71 3.67 -17.71
CA GLU A 7 -2.32 3.95 -19.11
C GLU A 7 -1.42 2.88 -19.76
N GLU A 8 -0.98 1.83 -19.05
CA GLU A 8 -0.08 0.80 -19.61
C GLU A 8 -0.74 -0.55 -19.92
N LYS A 9 -1.95 -0.81 -19.42
CA LYS A 9 -2.80 -1.96 -19.77
C LYS A 9 -4.26 -1.47 -19.65
N ASP A 10 -5.15 -1.79 -20.60
CA ASP A 10 -6.56 -1.34 -20.67
C ASP A 10 -7.45 -1.89 -19.52
N PHE A 11 -6.96 -1.85 -18.29
CA PHE A 11 -7.61 -2.33 -17.08
C PHE A 11 -8.09 -1.16 -16.24
N VAL A 12 -9.32 -1.29 -15.74
CA VAL A 12 -10.00 -0.24 -14.98
C VAL A 12 -10.29 -0.77 -13.58
N SER A 13 -9.73 -0.12 -12.57
CA SER A 13 -10.02 -0.35 -11.14
C SER A 13 -11.21 0.51 -10.72
N PHE A 14 -12.14 -0.03 -9.94
CA PHE A 14 -13.31 0.69 -9.48
C PHE A 14 -13.40 0.68 -7.95
N ASN A 15 -13.48 1.87 -7.35
CA ASN A 15 -13.86 1.99 -5.96
C ASN A 15 -15.39 1.90 -5.86
N LEU A 16 -15.87 0.92 -5.11
CA LEU A 16 -17.30 0.63 -4.92
C LEU A 16 -17.77 0.93 -3.50
N ASP A 17 -16.97 1.61 -2.67
CA ASP A 17 -17.28 1.93 -1.27
C ASP A 17 -18.61 2.69 -1.12
N ASP A 18 -18.97 3.51 -2.11
CA ASP A 18 -20.18 4.35 -2.10
C ASP A 18 -21.40 3.69 -2.76
N LEU A 19 -21.27 2.48 -3.33
CA LEU A 19 -22.35 1.81 -4.06
C LEU A 19 -23.06 0.77 -3.20
N SER A 20 -24.37 0.66 -3.37
CA SER A 20 -25.14 -0.44 -2.78
C SER A 20 -24.82 -1.78 -3.47
N GLU A 21 -25.00 -2.89 -2.78
CA GLU A 21 -24.70 -4.24 -3.31
C GLU A 21 -25.43 -4.53 -4.63
N ASP A 22 -26.69 -4.10 -4.76
CA ASP A 22 -27.50 -4.29 -5.97
C ASP A 22 -26.98 -3.48 -7.16
N GLU A 23 -26.37 -2.31 -6.90
CA GLU A 23 -25.73 -1.48 -7.92
C GLU A 23 -24.39 -2.08 -8.35
N LYS A 24 -23.64 -2.67 -7.41
CA LYS A 24 -22.41 -3.41 -7.73
C LYS A 24 -22.72 -4.58 -8.65
N GLU A 25 -23.76 -5.37 -8.38
CA GLU A 25 -24.14 -6.52 -9.22
C GLU A 25 -24.51 -6.10 -10.65
N LYS A 26 -25.36 -5.08 -10.82
CA LYS A 26 -25.72 -4.55 -12.14
C LYS A 26 -24.52 -3.98 -12.89
N PHE A 27 -23.60 -3.36 -12.17
CA PHE A 27 -22.36 -2.84 -12.73
C PHE A 27 -21.47 -3.96 -13.26
N PHE A 28 -21.35 -5.07 -12.53
CA PHE A 28 -20.58 -6.24 -12.96
C PHE A 28 -21.21 -6.96 -14.14
N ASP A 29 -22.53 -7.08 -14.18
CA ASP A 29 -23.22 -7.65 -15.34
C ASP A 29 -22.92 -6.85 -16.62
N ARG A 30 -22.84 -5.52 -16.50
CA ARG A 30 -22.49 -4.65 -17.63
C ARG A 30 -21.02 -4.83 -18.03
N ILE A 31 -20.10 -4.76 -17.07
CA ILE A 31 -18.67 -4.92 -17.35
C ILE A 31 -18.37 -6.29 -17.94
N THR A 32 -18.91 -7.36 -17.36
CA THR A 32 -18.69 -8.73 -17.85
C THR A 32 -19.17 -8.88 -19.30
N LYS A 33 -20.29 -8.25 -19.66
CA LYS A 33 -20.79 -8.24 -21.04
C LYS A 33 -19.90 -7.44 -22.00
N GLU A 34 -19.30 -6.35 -21.54
CA GLU A 34 -18.46 -5.45 -22.35
C GLU A 34 -17.02 -5.95 -22.50
N SER A 35 -16.42 -6.48 -21.44
CA SER A 35 -15.01 -6.91 -21.40
C SER A 35 -14.83 -8.41 -21.60
N GLY A 36 -15.87 -9.22 -21.40
CA GLY A 36 -15.79 -10.68 -21.43
C GLY A 36 -15.04 -11.29 -20.24
N ILE A 37 -14.62 -10.49 -19.26
CA ILE A 37 -13.92 -10.95 -18.06
C ILE A 37 -14.94 -11.26 -16.98
N GLU A 38 -14.84 -12.47 -16.43
CA GLU A 38 -15.77 -12.96 -15.41
C GLU A 38 -15.31 -12.60 -13.99
N LYS A 39 -16.26 -12.61 -13.05
CA LYS A 39 -15.96 -12.58 -11.61
C LYS A 39 -15.41 -13.94 -11.17
N PHE A 40 -14.34 -13.92 -10.38
CA PHE A 40 -13.76 -15.12 -9.80
C PHE A 40 -14.74 -15.79 -8.84
N LYS A 41 -14.96 -17.10 -9.01
CA LYS A 41 -15.88 -17.92 -8.19
C LYS A 41 -15.17 -18.97 -7.34
N GLY A 42 -13.86 -19.15 -7.53
CA GLY A 42 -13.06 -20.12 -6.78
C GLY A 42 -12.75 -19.66 -5.36
N HIS A 43 -11.80 -20.31 -4.70
CA HIS A 43 -11.25 -19.88 -3.42
C HIS A 43 -9.77 -19.52 -3.56
N ILE A 44 -9.28 -18.65 -2.71
CA ILE A 44 -7.85 -18.33 -2.63
C ILE A 44 -7.27 -18.75 -1.27
N LYS A 45 -6.01 -19.14 -1.29
CA LYS A 45 -5.20 -19.43 -0.11
C LYS A 45 -3.84 -18.74 -0.17
N HIS A 46 -3.27 -18.69 -1.37
CA HIS A 46 -1.94 -18.16 -1.59
C HIS A 46 -2.02 -16.88 -2.40
N VAL A 47 -1.37 -15.84 -1.93
CA VAL A 47 -1.30 -14.57 -2.66
C VAL A 47 0.14 -14.19 -2.88
N TYR A 48 0.44 -13.76 -4.10
CA TYR A 48 1.73 -13.22 -4.49
C TYR A 48 1.58 -11.79 -4.97
N SER A 49 2.58 -10.99 -4.64
CA SER A 49 2.79 -9.64 -5.12
C SER A 49 3.33 -9.68 -6.55
N TYR A 50 2.66 -9.01 -7.47
CA TYR A 50 3.19 -8.81 -8.82
C TYR A 50 4.50 -8.02 -8.76
N GLU A 51 4.60 -7.01 -7.89
CA GLU A 51 5.84 -6.25 -7.69
C GLU A 51 7.04 -7.10 -7.26
N LYS A 52 6.80 -8.15 -6.47
CA LYS A 52 7.85 -9.05 -6.02
C LYS A 52 8.22 -10.10 -7.08
N LEU A 53 7.25 -10.55 -7.87
CA LEU A 53 7.48 -11.57 -8.90
C LEU A 53 8.03 -10.97 -10.20
N GLY A 54 7.44 -9.87 -10.68
CA GLY A 54 7.73 -9.26 -11.99
C GLY A 54 7.11 -9.97 -13.19
N TYR A 55 6.25 -10.98 -12.97
CA TYR A 55 5.52 -11.70 -14.01
C TYR A 55 4.16 -12.18 -13.46
N GLU A 56 3.20 -12.37 -14.36
CA GLU A 56 1.82 -12.71 -14.02
C GLU A 56 1.28 -13.98 -14.71
N ASP A 57 1.91 -14.45 -15.78
CA ASP A 57 1.39 -15.45 -16.72
C ASP A 57 1.45 -16.88 -16.17
N VAL A 58 2.40 -17.15 -15.28
CA VAL A 58 2.64 -18.47 -14.68
C VAL A 58 2.53 -18.41 -13.17
N CYS A 59 1.83 -19.39 -12.58
CA CYS A 59 1.71 -19.50 -11.14
C CYS A 59 3.06 -19.86 -10.49
N PRO A 60 3.55 -19.09 -9.51
CA PRO A 60 4.82 -19.38 -8.83
C PRO A 60 4.79 -20.65 -7.96
N LEU A 61 3.59 -21.13 -7.59
CA LEU A 61 3.44 -22.28 -6.69
C LEU A 61 3.38 -23.61 -7.43
N CYS A 62 2.62 -23.69 -8.53
CA CYS A 62 2.38 -24.95 -9.25
C CYS A 62 2.71 -24.90 -10.75
N ALA A 63 3.26 -23.78 -11.24
CA ALA A 63 3.65 -23.56 -12.63
C ALA A 63 2.51 -23.68 -13.67
N SER A 64 1.25 -23.68 -13.24
CA SER A 64 0.10 -23.63 -14.15
C SER A 64 -0.13 -22.21 -14.66
N ASP A 65 -0.77 -22.10 -15.82
CA ASP A 65 -1.17 -20.81 -16.39
C ASP A 65 -2.11 -20.06 -15.45
N THR A 66 -2.03 -18.73 -15.50
CA THR A 66 -2.97 -17.84 -14.84
C THR A 66 -4.00 -17.28 -15.82
N LYS A 67 -5.13 -16.86 -15.29
CA LYS A 67 -6.19 -16.19 -16.04
C LYS A 67 -6.68 -14.98 -15.26
N VAL A 68 -6.99 -13.93 -15.99
CA VAL A 68 -7.52 -12.69 -15.43
C VAL A 68 -8.97 -12.89 -15.00
N TYR A 69 -9.28 -12.50 -13.76
CA TYR A 69 -10.64 -12.41 -13.24
C TYR A 69 -10.83 -11.14 -12.44
N TYR A 70 -12.09 -10.71 -12.34
CA TYR A 70 -12.51 -9.71 -11.39
C TYR A 70 -12.70 -10.31 -10.00
N ALA A 71 -12.23 -9.64 -8.95
CA ALA A 71 -12.55 -10.01 -7.58
C ALA A 71 -12.55 -8.82 -6.63
N ASP A 72 -13.19 -9.03 -5.47
CA ASP A 72 -13.27 -8.03 -4.42
C ASP A 72 -12.16 -8.33 -3.40
N PHE A 73 -11.06 -7.59 -3.43
CA PHE A 73 -9.96 -7.82 -2.51
C PHE A 73 -10.14 -7.04 -1.23
N ILE A 74 -9.97 -7.73 -0.10
CA ILE A 74 -9.81 -7.09 1.20
C ILE A 74 -8.35 -6.66 1.30
N TYR A 75 -8.11 -5.36 1.37
CA TYR A 75 -6.78 -4.80 1.52
C TYR A 75 -6.66 -3.99 2.80
N ALA A 76 -5.48 -4.01 3.38
CA ALA A 76 -5.16 -3.22 4.55
C ALA A 76 -4.77 -1.80 4.15
N THR A 77 -5.20 -0.84 4.97
CA THR A 77 -4.66 0.53 4.96
C THR A 77 -4.03 0.87 6.29
N ASP A 78 -3.37 2.03 6.37
CA ASP A 78 -2.81 2.57 7.62
C ASP A 78 -3.86 2.92 8.70
N ILE A 79 -5.16 2.82 8.39
CA ILE A 79 -6.25 3.09 9.34
C ILE A 79 -7.12 1.85 9.57
N ALA A 80 -7.67 1.27 8.49
CA ALA A 80 -8.57 0.12 8.56
C ALA A 80 -8.60 -0.66 7.23
N PRO A 81 -9.00 -1.95 7.25
CA PRO A 81 -9.25 -2.71 6.03
C PRO A 81 -10.36 -2.09 5.19
N ARG A 82 -10.25 -2.25 3.89
CA ARG A 82 -11.24 -1.85 2.89
C ARG A 82 -11.38 -2.95 1.85
N VAL A 83 -12.45 -2.87 1.07
CA VAL A 83 -12.68 -3.78 -0.06
C VAL A 83 -12.55 -2.97 -1.33
N MET A 84 -11.83 -3.49 -2.32
CA MET A 84 -11.78 -2.87 -3.64
C MET A 84 -11.90 -3.91 -4.73
N HIS A 85 -12.63 -3.54 -5.76
CA HIS A 85 -12.83 -4.36 -6.93
C HIS A 85 -11.69 -4.15 -7.93
N THR A 86 -10.98 -5.22 -8.26
CA THR A 86 -9.83 -5.18 -9.17
C THR A 86 -9.73 -6.45 -10.02
N LEU A 87 -8.96 -6.31 -11.10
CA LEU A 87 -8.57 -7.39 -12.00
C LEU A 87 -7.21 -7.91 -11.58
N ASP A 88 -7.14 -9.22 -11.36
CA ASP A 88 -5.90 -9.88 -10.96
C ASP A 88 -5.79 -11.26 -11.59
N PHE A 89 -4.62 -11.89 -11.45
CA PHE A 89 -4.25 -13.10 -12.18
C PHE A 89 -4.41 -14.33 -11.29
N PHE A 90 -5.43 -15.13 -11.55
CA PHE A 90 -5.75 -16.32 -10.76
C PHE A 90 -5.20 -17.57 -11.44
N CYS A 91 -4.58 -18.44 -10.66
CA CYS A 91 -4.07 -19.71 -11.14
C CYS A 91 -5.20 -20.66 -11.54
N ALA A 92 -5.05 -21.35 -12.68
CA ALA A 92 -5.99 -22.37 -13.13
C ALA A 92 -5.85 -23.71 -12.38
N GLY A 93 -4.71 -23.96 -11.74
CA GLY A 93 -4.36 -25.26 -11.15
C GLY A 93 -4.38 -25.35 -9.62
N CYS A 94 -4.31 -24.22 -8.90
CA CYS A 94 -4.28 -24.18 -7.43
C CYS A 94 -4.89 -22.87 -6.90
N PRO A 95 -5.23 -22.76 -5.60
CA PRO A 95 -5.89 -21.58 -5.02
C PRO A 95 -4.91 -20.43 -4.80
N THR A 96 -4.24 -19.99 -5.87
CA THR A 96 -3.23 -18.93 -5.87
C THR A 96 -3.69 -17.77 -6.75
N VAL A 97 -3.42 -16.55 -6.28
CA VAL A 97 -3.60 -15.32 -7.07
C VAL A 97 -2.35 -14.46 -7.02
N ILE A 98 -2.02 -13.84 -8.15
CA ILE A 98 -0.98 -12.82 -8.27
C ILE A 98 -1.71 -11.48 -8.36
N VAL A 99 -1.47 -10.64 -7.35
CA VAL A 99 -2.12 -9.34 -7.21
C VAL A 99 -1.22 -8.25 -7.75
N SER A 100 -1.76 -7.42 -8.63
CA SER A 100 -1.18 -6.16 -9.08
C SER A 100 -1.53 -5.07 -8.06
N GLU A 101 -0.62 -4.80 -7.14
CA GLU A 101 -0.86 -3.80 -6.08
C GLU A 101 -0.99 -2.38 -6.62
N GLU A 102 -0.51 -2.13 -7.84
CA GLU A 102 -0.69 -0.86 -8.52
C GLU A 102 -2.18 -0.55 -8.78
N PHE A 103 -2.98 -1.54 -9.19
CA PHE A 103 -4.42 -1.33 -9.37
C PHE A 103 -5.10 -0.98 -8.06
N ILE A 104 -4.66 -1.59 -6.95
CA ILE A 104 -5.15 -1.26 -5.62
C ILE A 104 -4.77 0.16 -5.22
N ARG A 105 -3.49 0.52 -5.33
CA ARG A 105 -3.04 1.86 -4.96
C ARG A 105 -3.71 2.96 -5.77
N ASN A 106 -3.96 2.74 -7.06
CA ASN A 106 -4.60 3.72 -7.93
C ASN A 106 -6.09 3.91 -7.62
N GLY A 107 -6.76 2.86 -7.12
CA GLY A 107 -8.16 2.89 -6.68
C GLY A 107 -8.38 3.52 -5.29
N ILE A 108 -7.34 3.64 -4.46
CA ILE A 108 -7.46 4.26 -3.13
C ILE A 108 -7.72 5.76 -3.25
N THR A 109 -8.75 6.23 -2.55
CA THR A 109 -9.11 7.65 -2.40
C THR A 109 -8.92 8.10 -0.95
N GLY A 110 -8.84 9.41 -0.65
CA GLY A 110 -8.85 9.88 0.74
C GLY A 110 -7.52 9.82 1.50
N GLY A 111 -6.39 9.63 0.82
CA GLY A 111 -5.05 9.75 1.44
C GLY A 111 -4.60 8.55 2.27
N PHE A 112 -5.34 7.44 2.24
CA PHE A 112 -4.92 6.19 2.86
C PHE A 112 -3.69 5.59 2.16
N LYS A 113 -2.89 4.85 2.91
CA LYS A 113 -1.74 4.12 2.37
C LYS A 113 -2.05 2.64 2.31
N TYR A 114 -1.86 2.03 1.15
CA TYR A 114 -1.93 0.58 0.96
C TYR A 114 -0.87 -0.14 1.81
N GLN A 115 -1.27 -1.22 2.48
CA GLN A 115 -0.43 -2.03 3.39
C GLN A 115 -0.49 -3.53 3.10
N GLY A 116 -0.97 -3.92 1.91
CA GLY A 116 -1.05 -5.30 1.45
C GLY A 116 -2.47 -5.88 1.40
N VAL A 117 -2.61 -7.05 0.79
CA VAL A 117 -3.89 -7.78 0.69
C VAL A 117 -4.05 -8.73 1.86
N LEU A 118 -5.23 -8.72 2.47
CA LEU A 118 -5.61 -9.58 3.58
C LEU A 118 -6.42 -10.81 3.14
N GLY A 119 -7.16 -10.68 2.04
CA GLY A 119 -8.10 -11.70 1.61
C GLY A 119 -8.95 -11.33 0.40
N LEU A 120 -9.92 -12.20 0.11
CA LEU A 120 -10.95 -12.00 -0.90
C LEU A 120 -12.31 -11.92 -0.22
N ASP A 121 -13.05 -10.86 -0.51
CA ASP A 121 -14.44 -10.73 -0.15
C ASP A 121 -15.34 -11.31 -1.26
N TYR A 122 -16.48 -11.84 -0.84
CA TYR A 122 -17.49 -12.37 -1.75
C TYR A 122 -18.86 -11.71 -1.51
N GLY A 123 -18.88 -10.59 -0.78
CA GLY A 123 -20.10 -9.93 -0.33
C GLY A 123 -20.97 -10.88 0.47
N LYS A 124 -22.27 -10.89 0.18
CA LYS A 124 -23.25 -11.74 0.88
C LYS A 124 -23.24 -13.21 0.44
N SER A 125 -22.49 -13.58 -0.59
CA SER A 125 -22.59 -14.92 -1.18
C SER A 125 -21.93 -16.00 -0.32
N ARG A 126 -20.84 -15.67 0.39
CA ARG A 126 -20.13 -16.56 1.30
C ARG A 126 -19.17 -15.78 2.20
N THR A 127 -18.58 -16.46 3.18
CA THR A 127 -17.55 -15.91 4.06
C THR A 127 -16.30 -15.53 3.26
N PRO A 128 -15.64 -14.40 3.60
CA PRO A 128 -14.37 -14.02 2.98
C PRO A 128 -13.29 -15.08 3.14
N ASP A 129 -12.44 -15.21 2.13
CA ASP A 129 -11.22 -16.00 2.23
C ASP A 129 -10.12 -15.13 2.82
N LEU A 130 -9.57 -15.54 3.97
CA LEU A 130 -8.32 -14.98 4.48
C LEU A 130 -7.14 -15.75 3.93
N ILE A 131 -6.05 -15.05 3.64
CA ILE A 131 -4.89 -15.69 3.01
C ILE A 131 -4.11 -16.55 4.02
N GLU A 132 -3.65 -17.71 3.56
CA GLU A 132 -2.79 -18.62 4.31
C GLU A 132 -1.31 -18.31 4.08
N THR A 133 -0.94 -17.81 2.90
CA THR A 133 0.44 -17.41 2.56
C THR A 133 0.48 -16.10 1.78
N TRP A 134 1.47 -15.27 2.09
CA TRP A 134 1.84 -14.07 1.33
C TRP A 134 3.24 -14.26 0.74
N ASN A 135 3.37 -14.18 -0.58
CA ASN A 135 4.64 -14.38 -1.31
C ASN A 135 5.34 -15.70 -0.99
N GLY A 136 4.57 -16.78 -0.82
CA GLY A 136 5.08 -18.12 -0.49
C GLY A 136 5.40 -18.34 0.98
N GLU A 137 5.29 -17.29 1.81
CA GLU A 137 5.63 -17.34 3.24
C GLU A 137 4.39 -17.20 4.12
N LYS A 138 4.51 -17.60 5.39
CA LYS A 138 3.44 -17.42 6.37
C LYS A 138 3.22 -15.92 6.64
N PRO A 139 1.97 -15.40 6.57
CA PRO A 139 1.71 -14.00 6.77
C PRO A 139 1.80 -13.62 8.24
N VAL A 140 2.35 -12.44 8.48
CA VAL A 140 2.32 -11.73 9.76
C VAL A 140 1.40 -10.53 9.60
N PHE A 141 0.27 -10.56 10.30
CA PHE A 141 -0.70 -9.47 10.30
C PHE A 141 -0.29 -8.41 11.32
N ILE A 142 -0.35 -7.14 10.90
CA ILE A 142 -0.05 -5.99 11.75
C ILE A 142 -1.38 -5.41 12.21
N PHE A 143 -1.58 -5.32 13.52
CA PHE A 143 -2.79 -4.78 14.12
C PHE A 143 -2.52 -3.44 14.79
N ASN A 144 -3.54 -2.57 14.81
CA ASN A 144 -3.54 -1.36 15.63
C ASN A 144 -3.94 -1.67 17.09
N GLU A 145 -4.03 -0.64 17.92
CA GLU A 145 -4.41 -0.76 19.34
C GLU A 145 -5.82 -1.37 19.53
N ASP A 146 -6.72 -1.15 18.57
CA ASP A 146 -8.09 -1.65 18.56
C ASP A 146 -8.23 -3.07 17.97
N GLN A 147 -7.13 -3.78 17.74
CA GLN A 147 -7.10 -5.12 17.12
C GLN A 147 -7.66 -5.15 15.68
N VAL A 148 -7.57 -4.03 14.96
CA VAL A 148 -7.92 -3.95 13.54
C VAL A 148 -6.67 -4.19 12.68
N PRO A 149 -6.71 -5.08 11.67
CA PRO A 149 -5.54 -5.34 10.83
C PRO A 149 -5.28 -4.14 9.91
N ILE A 150 -4.11 -3.53 10.06
CA ILE A 150 -3.64 -2.34 9.31
C ILE A 150 -2.48 -2.67 8.37
N GLY A 151 -2.10 -3.94 8.25
CA GLY A 151 -1.07 -4.35 7.30
C GLY A 151 -0.78 -5.83 7.34
N ILE A 152 0.01 -6.26 6.36
CA ILE A 152 0.51 -7.63 6.24
C ILE A 152 1.96 -7.61 5.77
N THR A 153 2.74 -8.55 6.29
CA THR A 153 4.16 -8.72 5.98
C THR A 153 4.52 -10.18 6.15
N THR A 154 5.78 -10.53 5.88
CA THR A 154 6.36 -11.84 6.22
C THR A 154 7.51 -11.64 7.21
N ASP A 155 7.92 -12.72 7.88
CA ASP A 155 9.10 -12.69 8.75
C ASP A 155 10.36 -12.29 7.98
N VAL A 156 10.52 -12.80 6.75
CA VAL A 156 11.62 -12.47 5.85
C VAL A 156 11.65 -10.96 5.55
N ASP A 157 10.49 -10.37 5.26
CA ASP A 157 10.40 -8.92 5.01
C ASP A 157 10.71 -8.12 6.28
N LEU A 158 10.32 -8.62 7.47
CA LEU A 158 10.64 -7.99 8.75
C LEU A 158 12.14 -7.99 9.04
N GLU A 159 12.80 -9.13 8.87
CA GLU A 159 14.24 -9.30 9.07
C GLU A 159 15.04 -8.39 8.14
N SER A 160 14.62 -8.30 6.87
CA SER A 160 15.26 -7.40 5.89
C SER A 160 15.17 -5.92 6.32
N ARG A 161 14.05 -5.50 6.92
CA ARG A 161 13.88 -4.13 7.44
C ARG A 161 14.78 -3.86 8.63
N VAL A 162 14.93 -4.83 9.53
CA VAL A 162 15.83 -4.73 10.71
C VAL A 162 17.30 -4.70 10.27
N ALA A 163 17.69 -5.54 9.31
CA ALA A 163 19.02 -5.53 8.71
C ALA A 163 19.34 -4.18 8.05
N THR A 164 18.37 -3.59 7.34
CA THR A 164 18.55 -2.29 6.69
C THR A 164 18.64 -1.11 7.68
N GLN A 165 17.92 -1.18 8.82
CA GLN A 165 18.00 -0.16 9.87
C GLN A 165 19.31 -0.25 10.69
N SER A 166 19.84 -1.46 10.87
CA SER A 166 21.15 -1.68 11.51
C SER A 166 22.33 -1.35 10.59
N ALA A 167 22.11 -1.28 9.27
CA ALA A 167 23.10 -0.93 8.26
C ALA A 167 23.21 0.58 7.95
N LEU A 168 22.69 1.49 8.79
CA LEU A 168 23.04 2.91 8.65
C LEU A 168 24.51 3.13 9.03
N PRO A 169 25.41 3.48 8.09
CA PRO A 169 26.80 3.70 8.43
C PRO A 169 26.87 4.90 9.39
N SER A 170 27.49 4.67 10.55
CA SER A 170 27.70 5.67 11.61
C SER A 170 28.31 7.01 11.13
N SER A 171 28.83 7.05 9.90
CA SER A 171 29.35 8.22 9.22
C SER A 171 28.27 9.27 8.89
N VAL A 172 27.06 8.89 8.47
CA VAL A 172 26.03 9.85 8.03
C VAL A 172 25.39 10.58 9.22
N MET A 173 25.17 9.89 10.33
CA MET A 173 24.74 10.52 11.58
C MET A 173 25.82 11.44 12.16
N LYS A 174 27.12 11.07 12.08
CA LYS A 174 28.23 11.95 12.47
C LYS A 174 28.26 13.23 11.62
N ILE A 175 28.06 13.13 10.30
CA ILE A 175 28.02 14.28 9.38
C ILE A 175 26.81 15.20 9.68
N LYS A 176 25.61 14.66 9.89
CA LYS A 176 24.42 15.45 10.26
C LYS A 176 24.59 16.15 11.62
N LYS A 177 25.13 15.45 12.62
CA LYS A 177 25.41 16.03 13.96
C LYS A 177 26.46 17.14 13.90
N GLN A 178 27.50 16.98 13.07
CA GLN A 178 28.54 17.99 12.88
C GLN A 178 28.02 19.23 12.13
N LYS A 179 27.15 19.07 11.12
CA LYS A 179 26.47 20.18 10.42
C LYS A 179 25.51 20.94 11.36
N ALA A 180 24.75 20.23 12.21
CA ALA A 180 23.88 20.87 13.21
C ALA A 180 24.67 21.68 14.24
N ARG A 181 25.80 21.14 14.72
CA ARG A 181 26.70 21.83 15.67
C ARG A 181 27.32 23.09 15.05
N LYS A 182 27.75 23.04 13.78
CA LYS A 182 28.25 24.23 13.04
C LYS A 182 27.16 25.29 12.85
N LYS A 183 25.89 24.90 12.65
CA LYS A 183 24.75 25.83 12.49
C LYS A 183 24.42 26.56 13.80
N MET A 184 24.52 25.88 14.94
CA MET A 184 24.33 26.49 16.27
C MET A 184 25.45 27.48 16.62
N ILE A 185 26.72 27.14 16.36
CA ILE A 185 27.86 28.04 16.61
C ILE A 185 27.73 29.34 15.80
N ARG A 186 27.26 29.27 14.54
CA ARG A 186 27.00 30.46 13.71
C ARG A 186 25.87 31.34 14.27
N LYS A 187 24.81 30.74 14.83
CA LYS A 187 23.72 31.49 15.48
C LYS A 187 24.18 32.16 16.79
N SER A 188 25.05 31.51 17.56
CA SER A 188 25.61 32.08 18.79
C SER A 188 26.55 33.27 18.50
N LYS A 189 27.44 33.16 17.51
CA LYS A 189 28.34 34.26 17.11
C LYS A 189 27.58 35.51 16.61
N LYS A 190 26.44 35.33 15.91
CA LYS A 190 25.56 36.45 15.50
C LYS A 190 24.90 37.17 16.69
N LYS A 191 24.58 36.45 17.78
CA LYS A 191 24.02 37.07 19.00
C LYS A 191 25.08 37.86 19.76
N THR A 192 26.32 37.40 19.82
CA THR A 192 27.42 38.12 20.49
C THR A 192 27.83 39.38 19.72
N ALA A 193 27.86 39.35 18.38
CA ALA A 193 28.14 40.52 17.54
C ALA A 193 27.08 41.64 17.69
N ARG A 194 25.81 41.30 17.94
CA ARG A 194 24.75 42.26 18.25
C ARG A 194 24.84 42.87 19.65
N LYS A 195 25.50 42.19 20.60
CA LYS A 195 25.70 42.70 21.97
C LYS A 195 26.90 43.64 22.10
N ASN A 196 27.89 43.53 21.20
CA ASN A 196 29.14 44.30 21.27
C ASN A 196 29.19 45.51 20.31
N ASN A 197 28.08 45.91 19.70
CA ASN A 197 28.00 47.15 18.89
C ASN A 197 27.17 48.22 19.62
N PRO A 198 27.78 49.25 20.23
CA PRO A 198 27.07 50.27 21.01
C PRO A 198 26.25 51.26 20.16
N CYS A 199 26.37 51.26 18.83
CA CYS A 199 25.86 52.35 17.99
C CYS A 199 24.38 52.25 17.56
N LEU A 200 23.59 51.30 18.08
CA LEU A 200 22.15 51.20 17.74
C LEU A 200 21.20 51.49 18.92
N LYS A 201 21.72 51.96 20.06
CA LYS A 201 20.90 52.57 21.11
C LYS A 201 20.90 54.08 20.94
N LYS A 202 19.95 54.61 20.17
CA LYS A 202 19.28 55.90 20.42
C LYS A 202 18.39 56.23 19.22
N LYS A 203 17.07 56.13 19.44
CA LYS A 203 16.10 57.20 19.18
C LYS A 203 14.79 56.78 19.84
N SER A 204 14.75 57.03 21.14
CA SER A 204 13.52 57.18 21.92
C SER A 204 13.09 58.66 21.88
N SER A 205 11.80 58.84 21.66
CA SER A 205 10.90 59.89 22.17
C SER A 205 10.99 61.35 21.68
N TRP A 206 9.87 62.04 21.96
CA TRP A 206 9.45 63.44 21.74
C TRP A 206 8.75 63.66 20.38
N LYS A 207 7.48 64.05 20.28
CA LYS A 207 6.46 64.61 21.18
C LYS A 207 5.09 64.03 20.84
#